data_AF-A0A7N8WW33-F1
#
_entry.id   AF-A0A7N8WW33-F1
#
_cell.length_a   1.000
_cell.length_b   1.000
_cell.length_c   1.000
_cell.angle_alpha   90.00
_cell.angle_beta   90.00
_cell.angle_gamma   90.00
#
_symmetry.space_group_name_H-M   'P 1'
#
loop_
_entity.id
_entity.type
_entity.pdbx_description
1 polymer ?
#
loop_
_entity_poly.entity_id
_entity_poly.type
_entity_poly.pdbx_seq_one_letter_code
_entity_poly.pdbx_strand_id
1 'polypeptide(L)'
;MDWTFVVVLQIMLQPSLSVLFTVEAERTMYTSEFGEDVVMGCRFKPKPEDPQAQMRVTWHWITPTFTREVYQLDNGVEHVPSPEDHGRVKLLSDELKEGWAKLQVSRLRINDSGTYRCLVDTREGADYKTMTLSVIAPYKKVVQHIEKTPDGNKVQLTCQSEGYPESSVVWNNGHLQRLNADTKVVPTEDKLFLITSQIYVSPSDINNYTCNFTNGDHSATFFIPDELPAAHTNGDALIVVLSIGVVMVGIIIAVLMYRRRKGSSAPSTRNLLMDNDSMPPSCLKIKEENDEERNILEAECIQEDLGVFLKAEYCKLFLNAEVRRYCNTFDVEDLPHRLQNNEGQPVNLQALLPEAGTTHFLEGPPGSGKTTVAQTLVCSWTEGPTHALSNLLDLSFLQLLLYVDCSEVKGDLFHEIMTQLSLKERISTQDELRTALTRSSQTLLLLDGYREGNQIFDESLKMFLNERGGCRVLVMACPDHCPMLKETVGTFGVLKLQTRTVKY
;
A
#
# COMPACT_ATOMS: atom_id res chain seq x y z
N MET A 1 81.52 16.80 -35.02
CA MET A 1 80.16 17.34 -35.31
C MET A 1 79.22 16.37 -34.64
N ASP A 2 78.87 16.71 -33.40
CA ASP A 2 78.73 15.67 -32.40
C ASP A 2 77.28 15.22 -32.29
N TRP A 3 77.07 13.91 -32.48
CA TRP A 3 75.75 13.30 -32.43
C TRP A 3 75.05 13.52 -31.08
N THR A 4 75.81 13.73 -30.01
CA THR A 4 75.28 14.11 -28.69
C THR A 4 74.48 15.42 -28.75
N PHE A 5 74.95 16.44 -29.46
CA PHE A 5 74.20 17.69 -29.63
C PHE A 5 72.93 17.49 -30.47
N VAL A 6 72.98 16.63 -31.50
CA VAL A 6 71.81 16.33 -32.33
C VAL A 6 70.74 15.59 -31.51
N VAL A 7 71.14 14.58 -30.74
CA VAL A 7 70.23 13.81 -29.87
C VAL A 7 69.66 14.68 -28.74
N VAL A 8 70.48 15.51 -28.08
CA VAL A 8 70.00 16.45 -27.05
C VAL A 8 69.05 17.48 -27.64
N LEU A 9 69.34 18.02 -28.83
CA LEU A 9 68.45 18.96 -29.51
C LEU A 9 67.13 18.28 -29.93
N GLN A 10 67.16 17.02 -30.37
CA GLN A 10 65.95 16.25 -30.69
C GLN A 10 65.10 15.94 -29.44
N ILE A 11 65.71 15.66 -28.29
CA ILE A 11 65.00 15.48 -27.01
C ILE A 11 64.37 16.81 -26.56
N MET A 12 65.11 17.93 -26.66
CA MET A 12 64.60 19.27 -26.35
C MET A 12 63.53 19.78 -27.36
N LEU A 13 63.47 19.18 -28.56
CA LEU A 13 62.45 19.44 -29.58
C LEU A 13 61.31 18.41 -29.59
N GLN A 14 61.30 17.42 -28.69
CA GLN A 14 60.10 16.60 -28.50
C GLN A 14 58.99 17.50 -27.97
N PRO A 15 57.81 17.57 -28.63
CA PRO A 15 56.70 18.34 -28.10
C PRO A 15 56.28 17.71 -26.77
N SER A 16 56.43 18.45 -25.67
CA SER A 16 55.91 18.04 -24.38
C SER A 16 54.40 17.88 -24.51
N LEU A 17 53.93 16.63 -24.45
CA LEU A 17 52.50 16.30 -24.47
C LEU A 17 51.89 16.76 -23.14
N SER A 18 51.55 18.05 -23.06
CA SER A 18 50.69 18.58 -22.01
C SER A 18 49.36 17.84 -22.10
N VAL A 19 49.10 16.96 -21.13
CA VAL A 19 47.82 16.25 -21.00
C VAL A 19 46.75 17.30 -20.74
N LEU A 20 46.01 17.65 -21.78
CA LEU A 20 44.89 18.59 -21.68
C LEU A 20 43.87 18.03 -20.69
N PHE A 21 43.26 18.89 -19.87
CA PHE A 21 42.12 18.48 -19.07
C PHE A 21 40.96 18.09 -19.99
N THR A 22 40.39 16.90 -19.80
CA THR A 22 39.23 16.42 -20.55
C THR A 22 38.21 15.73 -19.66
N VAL A 23 36.95 15.85 -20.04
CA VAL A 23 35.81 15.10 -19.52
C VAL A 23 35.24 14.21 -20.62
N GLU A 24 34.95 12.95 -20.28
CA GLU A 24 34.34 11.92 -21.12
C GLU A 24 33.06 11.43 -20.42
N ALA A 25 31.96 11.21 -21.14
CA ALA A 25 30.78 10.56 -20.54
C ALA A 25 31.01 9.04 -20.45
N GLU A 26 30.62 8.40 -19.33
CA GLU A 26 30.70 6.94 -19.19
C GLU A 26 29.79 6.25 -20.21
N ARG A 27 28.58 6.82 -20.38
CA ARG A 27 27.59 6.44 -21.39
C ARG A 27 26.90 7.71 -21.88
N THR A 28 26.54 7.74 -23.16
CA THR A 28 25.77 8.85 -23.75
C THR A 28 24.26 8.71 -23.53
N MET A 29 23.79 7.53 -23.14
CA MET A 29 22.38 7.20 -22.92
C MET A 29 22.25 6.30 -21.68
N TYR A 30 21.22 6.57 -20.88
CA TYR A 30 20.80 5.80 -19.71
C TYR A 30 19.29 5.53 -19.79
N THR A 31 18.89 4.32 -19.40
CA THR A 31 17.49 3.92 -19.24
C THR A 31 17.35 3.23 -17.88
N SER A 32 16.31 3.57 -17.13
CA SER A 32 15.97 3.00 -15.81
C SER A 32 14.47 3.21 -15.56
N GLU A 33 13.89 2.46 -14.64
CA GLU A 33 12.44 2.44 -14.42
C GLU A 33 11.98 3.49 -13.40
N PHE A 34 10.70 3.85 -13.48
CA PHE A 34 10.05 4.76 -12.55
C PHE A 34 10.14 4.25 -11.10
N GLY A 35 10.55 5.12 -10.19
CA GLY A 35 10.78 4.79 -8.78
C GLY A 35 12.17 4.22 -8.44
N GLU A 36 12.96 3.80 -9.43
CA GLU A 36 14.34 3.33 -9.25
C GLU A 36 15.34 4.47 -8.98
N ASP A 37 16.62 4.09 -8.82
CA ASP A 37 17.77 4.98 -8.72
C ASP A 37 18.72 4.74 -9.91
N VAL A 38 19.25 5.80 -10.54
CA VAL A 38 20.26 5.71 -11.60
C VAL A 38 21.55 6.42 -11.20
N VAL A 39 22.70 5.88 -11.62
CA VAL A 39 24.02 6.54 -11.47
C VAL A 39 24.54 6.93 -12.85
N MET A 40 24.60 8.24 -13.11
CA MET A 40 25.18 8.81 -14.32
C MET A 40 26.63 9.22 -14.06
N GLY A 41 27.54 8.89 -14.99
CA GLY A 41 28.98 9.05 -14.79
C GLY A 41 29.65 9.87 -15.88
N CYS A 42 30.55 10.77 -15.45
CA CYS A 42 31.56 11.37 -16.31
C CYS A 42 32.95 11.07 -15.75
N ARG A 43 33.85 10.61 -16.62
CA ARG A 43 35.26 10.44 -16.32
C ARG A 43 36.02 11.71 -16.66
N PHE A 44 37.03 12.07 -15.88
CA PHE A 44 37.91 13.19 -16.20
C PHE A 44 39.38 12.82 -16.03
N LYS A 45 40.25 13.53 -16.77
CA LYS A 45 41.71 13.32 -16.79
C LYS A 45 42.40 14.68 -16.92
N PRO A 46 43.56 14.92 -16.26
CA PRO A 46 44.17 14.06 -15.24
C PRO A 46 43.30 13.87 -13.99
N LYS A 47 43.68 12.92 -13.12
CA LYS A 47 43.09 12.79 -11.78
C LYS A 47 43.56 13.95 -10.88
N PRO A 48 42.77 14.40 -9.91
CA PRO A 48 43.19 15.44 -8.98
C PRO A 48 44.14 14.86 -7.92
N GLU A 49 45.16 15.61 -7.51
CA GLU A 49 46.05 15.22 -6.40
C GLU A 49 45.35 15.33 -5.03
N ASP A 50 44.48 16.34 -4.89
CA ASP A 50 43.55 16.52 -3.78
C ASP A 50 42.16 16.86 -4.37
N PRO A 51 41.14 15.99 -4.21
CA PRO A 51 39.78 16.27 -4.70
C PRO A 51 39.00 17.29 -3.87
N GLN A 52 39.48 17.69 -2.68
CA GLN A 52 38.76 18.60 -1.79
C GLN A 52 39.15 20.08 -2.00
N ALA A 53 40.33 20.35 -2.55
CA ALA A 53 40.83 21.71 -2.79
C ALA A 53 40.85 22.07 -4.29
N GLN A 54 40.26 23.22 -4.64
CA GLN A 54 40.28 23.78 -6.00
C GLN A 54 39.64 22.87 -7.06
N MET A 55 38.55 22.20 -6.67
CA MET A 55 37.70 21.38 -7.53
C MET A 55 36.23 21.79 -7.41
N ARG A 56 35.56 21.87 -8.55
CA ARG A 56 34.12 22.09 -8.67
C ARG A 56 33.49 21.07 -9.62
N VAL A 57 32.36 20.50 -9.23
CA VAL A 57 31.57 19.56 -10.05
C VAL A 57 30.14 20.07 -10.11
N THR A 58 29.66 20.38 -11.31
CA THR A 58 28.32 20.93 -11.51
C THR A 58 27.52 20.08 -12.47
N TRP A 59 26.40 19.54 -11.99
CA TRP A 59 25.44 18.81 -12.82
C TRP A 59 24.26 19.70 -13.17
N HIS A 60 23.93 19.74 -14.46
CA HIS A 60 22.76 20.43 -14.99
C HIS A 60 21.79 19.44 -15.63
N TRP A 61 20.50 19.73 -15.54
CA TRP A 61 19.45 19.12 -16.37
C TRP A 61 18.98 20.12 -17.41
N ILE A 62 18.97 19.69 -18.67
CA ILE A 62 18.81 20.52 -19.86
C ILE A 62 17.68 19.97 -20.72
N THR A 63 16.76 20.85 -21.09
CA THR A 63 15.76 20.66 -22.14
C THR A 63 15.97 21.72 -23.25
N PRO A 64 15.28 21.63 -24.40
CA PRO A 64 15.43 22.63 -25.47
C PRO A 64 15.03 24.07 -25.08
N THR A 65 14.32 24.25 -23.96
CA THR A 65 13.76 25.55 -23.52
C THR A 65 14.22 25.98 -22.14
N PHE A 66 14.86 25.10 -21.35
CA PHE A 66 15.20 25.36 -19.96
C PHE A 66 16.48 24.63 -19.54
N THR A 67 17.16 25.16 -18.52
CA THR A 67 18.30 24.52 -17.88
C THR A 67 18.25 24.83 -16.39
N ARG A 68 18.32 23.79 -15.55
CA ARG A 68 18.55 23.92 -14.11
C ARG A 68 19.88 23.30 -13.73
N GLU A 69 20.51 23.86 -12.72
CA GLU A 69 21.55 23.16 -11.96
C GLU A 69 20.86 22.22 -10.97
N VAL A 70 21.15 20.92 -11.06
CA VAL A 70 20.55 19.89 -10.18
C VAL A 70 21.44 19.61 -8.96
N TYR A 71 22.76 19.78 -9.10
CA TYR A 71 23.72 19.52 -8.03
C TYR A 71 25.02 20.29 -8.28
N GLN A 72 25.64 20.80 -7.20
CA GLN A 72 26.93 21.47 -7.23
C GLN A 72 27.81 21.00 -6.04
N LEU A 73 29.06 20.64 -6.33
CA LEU A 73 30.14 20.55 -5.36
C LEU A 73 31.09 21.71 -5.63
N ASP A 74 31.48 22.47 -4.62
CA ASP A 74 32.52 23.51 -4.73
C ASP A 74 33.48 23.43 -3.53
N ASN A 75 34.73 23.05 -3.77
CA ASN A 75 35.79 22.94 -2.74
C ASN A 75 35.37 22.11 -1.51
N GLY A 76 34.78 20.93 -1.74
CA GLY A 76 34.29 20.04 -0.68
C GLY A 76 32.92 20.41 -0.09
N VAL A 77 32.33 21.55 -0.45
CA VAL A 77 30.99 21.96 -0.02
C VAL A 77 29.95 21.47 -1.02
N GLU A 78 29.03 20.61 -0.58
CA GLU A 78 27.93 20.08 -1.39
C GLU A 78 26.70 21.00 -1.31
N HIS A 79 26.08 21.31 -2.46
CA HIS A 79 24.90 22.16 -2.60
C HIS A 79 23.92 21.59 -3.64
N VAL A 80 22.61 21.71 -3.35
CA VAL A 80 21.53 21.26 -4.24
C VAL A 80 20.59 22.46 -4.48
N PRO A 81 20.68 23.16 -5.63
CA PRO A 81 19.94 24.40 -5.84
C PRO A 81 18.43 24.21 -6.01
N SER A 82 18.01 23.12 -6.64
CA SER A 82 16.59 22.87 -6.95
C SER A 82 15.90 22.10 -5.81
N PRO A 83 14.81 22.63 -5.21
CA PRO A 83 14.05 21.93 -4.18
C PRO A 83 13.45 20.59 -4.65
N GLU A 84 13.23 20.41 -5.95
CA GLU A 84 12.73 19.15 -6.51
C GLU A 84 13.72 17.98 -6.38
N ASP A 85 15.01 18.29 -6.25
CA ASP A 85 16.13 17.34 -6.25
C ASP A 85 16.67 17.07 -4.84
N HIS A 86 16.21 17.84 -3.85
CA HIS A 86 16.57 17.68 -2.43
C HIS A 86 16.27 16.26 -1.93
N GLY A 87 17.27 15.62 -1.32
CA GLY A 87 17.18 14.23 -0.84
C GLY A 87 16.99 13.18 -1.94
N ARG A 88 17.20 13.52 -3.22
CA ARG A 88 17.19 12.60 -4.37
C ARG A 88 18.55 12.49 -5.03
N VAL A 89 19.19 13.62 -5.28
CA VAL A 89 20.51 13.66 -5.93
C VAL A 89 21.63 13.54 -4.92
N LYS A 90 22.71 12.83 -5.30
CA LYS A 90 23.94 12.72 -4.52
C LYS A 90 25.13 12.49 -5.45
N LEU A 91 26.24 13.19 -5.21
CA LEU A 91 27.52 12.87 -5.85
C LEU A 91 28.21 11.72 -5.09
N LEU A 92 28.80 10.79 -5.83
CA LEU A 92 29.59 9.71 -5.24
C LEU A 92 31.02 10.22 -4.97
N SER A 93 31.16 11.10 -3.97
CA SER A 93 32.36 11.92 -3.74
C SER A 93 33.67 11.14 -3.51
N ASP A 94 33.62 9.84 -3.18
CA ASP A 94 34.82 8.98 -3.15
C ASP A 94 35.36 8.62 -4.54
N GLU A 95 34.51 8.54 -5.56
CA GLU A 95 34.89 8.21 -6.95
C GLU A 95 35.71 9.35 -7.61
N LEU A 96 35.65 10.58 -7.07
CA LEU A 96 36.40 11.74 -7.55
C LEU A 96 37.91 11.51 -7.53
N LYS A 97 38.40 10.77 -6.52
CA LYS A 97 39.81 10.32 -6.39
C LYS A 97 40.26 9.48 -7.58
N GLU A 98 39.33 8.75 -8.19
CA GLU A 98 39.57 7.90 -9.36
C GLU A 98 39.34 8.60 -10.70
N GLY A 99 39.06 9.92 -10.68
CA GLY A 99 38.78 10.71 -11.88
C GLY A 99 37.35 10.48 -12.39
N TRP A 100 36.38 10.27 -11.50
CA TRP A 100 34.97 10.05 -11.84
C TRP A 100 34.05 11.01 -11.07
N ALA A 101 33.35 11.87 -11.80
CA ALA A 101 32.19 12.59 -11.30
C ALA A 101 30.95 11.72 -11.58
N LYS A 102 30.40 11.08 -10.54
CA LYS A 102 29.20 10.22 -10.65
C LYS A 102 28.05 10.79 -9.82
N LEU A 103 26.92 11.07 -10.46
CA LEU A 103 25.69 11.54 -9.83
C LEU A 103 24.70 10.37 -9.73
N GLN A 104 24.34 9.99 -8.50
CA GLN A 104 23.16 9.19 -8.22
C GLN A 104 21.93 10.11 -8.23
N VAL A 105 20.89 9.73 -8.98
CA VAL A 105 19.56 10.34 -8.94
C VAL A 105 18.60 9.27 -8.45
N SER A 106 18.01 9.50 -7.28
CA SER A 106 17.24 8.50 -6.54
C SER A 106 15.73 8.76 -6.61
N ARG A 107 14.91 7.70 -6.67
CA ARG A 107 13.45 7.79 -6.84
C ARG A 107 13.08 8.58 -8.10
N LEU A 108 13.37 7.98 -9.25
CA LEU A 108 13.14 8.55 -10.58
C LEU A 108 11.66 8.80 -10.87
N ARG A 109 11.37 10.00 -11.37
CA ARG A 109 10.08 10.43 -11.90
C ARG A 109 10.17 10.51 -13.43
N ILE A 110 9.05 10.42 -14.14
CA ILE A 110 9.02 10.59 -15.61
C ILE A 110 9.69 11.90 -16.05
N ASN A 111 9.44 12.99 -15.31
CA ASN A 111 10.01 14.33 -15.54
C ASN A 111 11.53 14.46 -15.29
N ASP A 112 12.22 13.45 -14.75
CA ASP A 112 13.69 13.47 -14.68
C ASP A 112 14.33 13.13 -16.03
N SER A 113 13.57 12.51 -16.95
CA SER A 113 14.00 12.27 -18.32
C SER A 113 14.46 13.56 -19.00
N GLY A 114 15.58 13.52 -19.72
CA GLY A 114 16.17 14.70 -20.33
C GLY A 114 17.67 14.59 -20.57
N THR A 115 18.31 15.69 -20.96
CA THR A 115 19.76 15.73 -21.16
C THR A 115 20.44 16.25 -19.91
N TYR A 116 21.24 15.41 -19.25
CA TYR A 116 22.12 15.84 -18.18
C TYR A 116 23.47 16.31 -18.73
N ARG A 117 24.07 17.30 -18.08
CA ARG A 117 25.45 17.77 -18.34
C ARG A 117 26.25 17.72 -17.06
N CYS A 118 27.34 16.95 -17.05
CA CYS A 118 28.38 17.07 -16.04
C CYS A 118 29.43 18.07 -16.54
N LEU A 119 29.65 19.14 -15.77
CA LEU A 119 30.79 20.05 -15.87
C LEU A 119 31.75 19.70 -14.73
N VAL A 120 33.04 19.55 -15.04
CA VAL A 120 34.11 19.43 -14.04
C VAL A 120 35.09 20.55 -14.28
N ASP A 121 35.43 21.28 -13.22
CA ASP A 121 36.30 22.46 -13.22
C ASP A 121 37.36 22.28 -12.13
N THR A 122 38.62 22.45 -12.48
CA THR A 122 39.82 22.12 -11.68
C THR A 122 40.96 23.09 -11.99
N ARG A 123 41.97 23.15 -11.13
CA ARG A 123 43.22 23.90 -11.39
C ARG A 123 43.92 23.47 -12.71
N GLU A 124 43.73 22.24 -13.19
CA GLU A 124 44.24 21.75 -14.48
C GLU A 124 43.40 22.20 -15.69
N GLY A 125 42.14 22.59 -15.48
CA GLY A 125 41.22 23.06 -16.51
C GLY A 125 39.77 22.66 -16.26
N ALA A 126 38.89 23.05 -17.19
CA ALA A 126 37.47 22.75 -17.16
C ALA A 126 36.97 22.20 -18.51
N ASP A 127 36.12 21.18 -18.45
CA ASP A 127 35.44 20.58 -19.60
C ASP A 127 34.10 19.96 -19.15
N TYR A 128 33.19 19.70 -20.08
CA TYR A 128 31.89 19.10 -19.80
C TYR A 128 31.50 18.07 -20.85
N LYS A 129 30.64 17.12 -20.47
CA LYS A 129 29.93 16.25 -21.44
C LYS A 129 28.46 16.10 -21.07
N THR A 130 27.68 15.71 -22.08
CA THR A 130 26.23 15.53 -21.99
C THR A 130 25.87 14.06 -22.19
N MET A 131 24.86 13.61 -21.46
CA MET A 131 24.25 12.27 -21.57
C MET A 131 22.74 12.40 -21.43
N THR A 132 21.98 11.49 -22.02
CA THR A 132 20.52 11.49 -21.95
C THR A 132 20.03 10.42 -20.99
N LEU A 133 19.06 10.78 -20.13
CA LEU A 133 18.31 9.84 -19.31
C LEU A 133 16.89 9.67 -19.89
N SER A 134 16.44 8.43 -20.04
CA SER A 134 15.06 8.05 -20.36
C SER A 134 14.49 7.24 -19.21
N VAL A 135 13.57 7.82 -18.44
CA VAL A 135 12.79 7.07 -17.43
C VAL A 135 11.62 6.40 -18.14
N ILE A 136 11.44 5.10 -17.90
CA ILE A 136 10.32 4.31 -18.43
C ILE A 136 9.48 3.74 -17.28
N ALA A 137 8.25 3.32 -17.55
CA ALA A 137 7.45 2.54 -16.60
C ALA A 137 6.78 1.40 -17.37
N PRO A 138 7.25 0.15 -17.25
CA PRO A 138 6.57 -0.99 -17.85
C PRO A 138 5.09 -1.03 -17.44
N TYR A 139 4.22 -1.37 -18.40
CA TYR A 139 2.79 -1.40 -18.14
C TYR A 139 2.46 -2.45 -17.06
N LYS A 140 1.79 -2.02 -15.99
CA LYS A 140 1.39 -2.89 -14.87
C LYS A 140 0.53 -4.06 -15.37
N LYS A 141 0.50 -5.18 -14.62
CA LYS A 141 -0.35 -6.34 -14.95
C LYS A 141 -1.78 -5.86 -15.27
N VAL A 142 -2.25 -6.20 -16.47
CA VAL A 142 -3.53 -5.72 -16.99
C VAL A 142 -4.68 -6.18 -16.10
N VAL A 143 -5.45 -5.22 -15.60
CA VAL A 143 -6.70 -5.45 -14.87
C VAL A 143 -7.79 -5.75 -15.88
N GLN A 144 -8.56 -6.80 -15.61
CA GLN A 144 -9.65 -7.29 -16.43
C GLN A 144 -10.97 -7.08 -15.72
N HIS A 145 -11.97 -6.51 -16.41
CA HIS A 145 -13.33 -6.38 -15.90
C HIS A 145 -14.35 -6.83 -16.95
N ILE A 146 -15.44 -7.48 -16.50
CA ILE A 146 -16.47 -8.08 -17.34
C ILE A 146 -17.85 -7.75 -16.77
N GLU A 147 -18.69 -7.10 -17.57
CA GLU A 147 -20.05 -6.71 -17.17
C GLU A 147 -21.07 -7.09 -18.25
N LYS A 148 -22.27 -7.52 -17.85
CA LYS A 148 -23.44 -7.53 -18.75
C LYS A 148 -23.95 -6.09 -18.92
N THR A 149 -24.31 -5.70 -20.14
CA THR A 149 -24.96 -4.40 -20.37
C THR A 149 -26.34 -4.35 -19.69
N PRO A 150 -26.89 -3.17 -19.35
CA PRO A 150 -28.15 -3.06 -18.61
C PRO A 150 -29.39 -3.63 -19.32
N ASP A 151 -29.31 -3.83 -20.64
CA ASP A 151 -30.32 -4.47 -21.48
C ASP A 151 -30.09 -6.00 -21.65
N GLY A 152 -29.02 -6.55 -21.06
CA GLY A 152 -28.65 -7.97 -21.12
C GLY A 152 -28.13 -8.47 -22.47
N ASN A 153 -28.20 -7.66 -23.53
CA ASN A 153 -27.93 -8.10 -24.90
C ASN A 153 -26.43 -8.24 -25.25
N LYS A 154 -25.54 -7.65 -24.44
CA LYS A 154 -24.08 -7.67 -24.68
C LYS A 154 -23.29 -7.85 -23.39
N VAL A 155 -22.05 -8.25 -23.56
CA VAL A 155 -21.01 -8.24 -22.53
C VAL A 155 -20.00 -7.15 -22.88
N GLN A 156 -19.69 -6.29 -21.92
CA GLN A 156 -18.60 -5.32 -21.98
C GLN A 156 -17.34 -5.95 -21.39
N LEU A 157 -16.28 -6.02 -22.18
CA LEU A 157 -14.95 -6.46 -21.73
C LEU A 157 -14.04 -5.23 -21.64
N THR A 158 -13.44 -5.02 -20.48
CA THR A 158 -12.56 -3.87 -20.20
C THR A 158 -11.17 -4.35 -19.80
N CYS A 159 -10.14 -3.88 -20.52
CA CYS A 159 -8.75 -3.94 -20.11
C CYS A 159 -8.31 -2.59 -19.54
N GLN A 160 -7.59 -2.60 -18.43
CA GLN A 160 -6.99 -1.41 -17.85
C GLN A 160 -5.55 -1.68 -17.41
N SER A 161 -4.61 -0.81 -17.79
CA SER A 161 -3.23 -0.83 -17.30
C SER A 161 -2.62 0.57 -17.30
N GLU A 162 -1.58 0.77 -16.51
CA GLU A 162 -0.85 2.03 -16.36
C GLU A 162 0.63 1.81 -16.67
N GLY A 163 1.24 2.71 -17.45
CA GLY A 163 2.66 2.67 -17.80
C GLY A 163 3.13 3.92 -18.57
N TYR A 164 4.38 3.94 -18.99
CA TYR A 164 5.00 5.02 -19.76
C TYR A 164 6.14 4.49 -20.64
N PRO A 165 6.26 4.88 -21.93
CA PRO A 165 5.45 5.87 -22.66
C PRO A 165 4.10 5.34 -23.16
N GLU A 166 3.24 6.24 -23.66
CA GLU A 166 1.88 5.94 -24.15
C GLU A 166 1.86 4.77 -25.16
N SER A 167 1.08 3.74 -24.84
CA SER A 167 0.91 2.54 -25.67
C SER A 167 -0.43 2.57 -26.39
N SER A 168 -0.50 2.05 -27.61
CA SER A 168 -1.79 1.66 -28.19
C SER A 168 -2.24 0.30 -27.64
N VAL A 169 -3.55 0.01 -27.74
CA VAL A 169 -4.14 -1.29 -27.37
C VAL A 169 -4.82 -1.89 -28.59
N VAL A 170 -4.53 -3.16 -28.86
CA VAL A 170 -5.11 -3.94 -29.96
C VAL A 170 -5.92 -5.09 -29.39
N TRP A 171 -7.20 -5.16 -29.75
CA TRP A 171 -8.07 -6.29 -29.40
C TRP A 171 -8.17 -7.28 -30.56
N ASN A 172 -8.02 -8.57 -30.25
CA ASN A 172 -8.26 -9.68 -31.16
C ASN A 172 -9.29 -10.66 -30.54
N ASN A 173 -10.03 -11.38 -31.37
CA ASN A 173 -10.72 -12.61 -30.95
C ASN A 173 -9.82 -13.85 -31.08
N GLY A 174 -10.32 -15.03 -30.69
CA GLY A 174 -9.62 -16.32 -30.78
C GLY A 174 -9.34 -16.80 -32.22
N HIS A 175 -9.84 -16.10 -33.24
CA HIS A 175 -9.49 -16.29 -34.65
C HIS A 175 -8.47 -15.25 -35.15
N LEU A 176 -7.84 -14.50 -34.23
CA LEU A 176 -6.87 -13.42 -34.49
C LEU A 176 -7.44 -12.25 -35.33
N GLN A 177 -8.77 -12.13 -35.41
CA GLN A 177 -9.42 -11.00 -36.06
C GLN A 177 -9.43 -9.78 -35.13
N ARG A 178 -8.91 -8.66 -35.61
CA ARG A 178 -8.96 -7.37 -34.88
C ARG A 178 -10.38 -6.88 -34.67
N LEU A 179 -10.63 -6.31 -33.50
CA LEU A 179 -11.90 -5.72 -33.09
C LEU A 179 -11.77 -4.21 -32.87
N ASN A 180 -12.86 -3.48 -33.09
CA ASN A 180 -12.94 -2.05 -32.79
C ASN A 180 -13.22 -1.86 -31.30
N ALA A 181 -12.41 -1.04 -30.62
CA ALA A 181 -12.51 -0.77 -29.20
C ALA A 181 -12.62 0.74 -28.92
N ASP A 182 -13.41 1.10 -27.92
CA ASP A 182 -13.32 2.44 -27.30
C ASP A 182 -12.11 2.43 -26.37
N THR A 183 -11.18 3.36 -26.55
CA THR A 183 -9.93 3.41 -25.77
C THR A 183 -9.68 4.81 -25.26
N LYS A 184 -9.54 4.94 -23.95
CA LYS A 184 -9.37 6.18 -23.21
C LYS A 184 -8.00 6.17 -22.56
N VAL A 185 -7.23 7.21 -22.81
CA VAL A 185 -5.90 7.44 -22.24
C VAL A 185 -6.01 8.63 -21.28
N VAL A 186 -5.61 8.44 -20.03
CA VAL A 186 -5.67 9.45 -18.97
C VAL A 186 -4.28 9.60 -18.35
N PRO A 187 -3.64 10.78 -18.39
CA PRO A 187 -2.38 11.01 -17.69
C PRO A 187 -2.61 11.08 -16.18
N THR A 188 -1.82 10.36 -15.39
CA THR A 188 -1.89 10.38 -13.92
C THR A 188 -1.01 11.47 -13.32
N GLU A 189 -1.07 11.64 -12.00
CA GLU A 189 -0.31 12.70 -11.31
C GLU A 189 1.21 12.56 -11.53
N ASP A 190 1.71 11.33 -11.50
CA ASP A 190 3.11 10.95 -11.79
C ASP A 190 3.52 11.03 -13.27
N LYS A 191 2.60 11.43 -14.16
CA LYS A 191 2.76 11.48 -15.63
C LYS A 191 2.89 10.11 -16.31
N LEU A 192 2.40 9.06 -15.66
CA LEU A 192 2.12 7.78 -16.30
C LEU A 192 0.82 7.88 -17.12
N PHE A 193 0.61 6.96 -18.05
CA PHE A 193 -0.61 6.85 -18.84
C PHE A 193 -1.45 5.68 -18.33
N LEU A 194 -2.57 5.99 -17.67
CA LEU A 194 -3.62 5.01 -17.40
C LEU A 194 -4.44 4.84 -18.69
N ILE A 195 -4.48 3.62 -19.22
CA ILE A 195 -5.15 3.28 -20.46
C ILE A 195 -6.24 2.26 -20.18
N THR A 196 -7.49 2.65 -20.45
CA THR A 196 -8.68 1.82 -20.32
C THR A 196 -9.27 1.59 -21.71
N SER A 197 -9.33 0.33 -22.16
CA SER A 197 -9.80 -0.07 -23.48
C SER A 197 -10.96 -1.05 -23.35
N GLN A 198 -12.00 -0.87 -24.17
CA GLN A 198 -13.32 -1.51 -24.00
C GLN A 198 -13.87 -2.04 -25.32
N ILE A 199 -14.37 -3.27 -25.32
CA ILE A 199 -15.15 -3.86 -26.41
C ILE A 199 -16.50 -4.39 -25.93
N TYR A 200 -17.47 -4.46 -26.84
CA TYR A 200 -18.80 -5.02 -26.59
C TYR A 200 -19.03 -6.23 -27.49
N VAL A 201 -19.32 -7.38 -26.89
CA VAL A 201 -19.43 -8.69 -27.55
C VAL A 201 -20.77 -9.36 -27.18
N SER A 202 -21.20 -10.38 -27.93
CA SER A 202 -22.44 -11.10 -27.60
C SER A 202 -22.18 -12.15 -26.51
N PRO A 203 -23.07 -12.33 -25.52
CA PRO A 203 -22.96 -13.43 -24.57
C PRO A 203 -23.13 -14.82 -25.22
N SER A 204 -23.64 -14.91 -26.46
CA SER A 204 -23.73 -16.16 -27.23
C SER A 204 -22.41 -16.64 -27.80
N ASP A 205 -21.40 -15.76 -27.90
CA ASP A 205 -20.24 -15.97 -28.75
C ASP A 205 -19.13 -16.60 -27.91
N ILE A 206 -19.14 -17.95 -27.83
CA ILE A 206 -18.10 -18.74 -27.16
C ILE A 206 -16.76 -18.52 -27.87
N ASN A 207 -16.01 -17.52 -27.41
CA ASN A 207 -14.78 -17.07 -28.01
C ASN A 207 -13.87 -16.46 -26.94
N ASN A 208 -12.57 -16.54 -27.16
CA ASN A 208 -11.57 -15.88 -26.33
C ASN A 208 -11.33 -14.48 -26.90
N TYR A 209 -11.23 -13.48 -26.05
CA TYR A 209 -10.91 -12.12 -26.47
C TYR A 209 -9.61 -11.69 -25.83
N THR A 210 -8.64 -11.22 -26.60
CA THR A 210 -7.32 -10.82 -26.08
C THR A 210 -7.06 -9.35 -26.39
N CYS A 211 -6.85 -8.54 -25.36
CA CYS A 211 -6.27 -7.22 -25.51
C CYS A 211 -4.74 -7.32 -25.42
N ASN A 212 -4.02 -6.55 -26.22
CA ASN A 212 -2.56 -6.51 -26.23
C ASN A 212 -2.06 -5.06 -26.32
N PHE A 213 -1.13 -4.68 -25.47
CA PHE A 213 -0.51 -3.35 -25.45
C PHE A 213 0.71 -3.36 -26.38
N THR A 214 0.90 -2.33 -27.22
CA THR A 214 2.00 -2.31 -28.20
C THR A 214 3.39 -2.01 -27.63
N ASN A 215 3.49 -1.43 -26.43
CA ASN A 215 4.77 -1.00 -25.85
C ASN A 215 5.35 -2.01 -24.83
N GLY A 216 4.97 -3.28 -24.91
CA GLY A 216 5.54 -4.38 -24.12
C GLY A 216 4.68 -5.64 -24.21
N ASP A 217 5.15 -6.78 -23.71
CA ASP A 217 4.44 -8.07 -23.81
C ASP A 217 3.25 -8.20 -22.81
N HIS A 218 2.54 -7.10 -22.58
CA HIS A 218 1.43 -6.99 -21.65
C HIS A 218 0.11 -7.22 -22.39
N SER A 219 -0.47 -8.40 -22.17
CA SER A 219 -1.75 -8.82 -22.74
C SER A 219 -2.64 -9.46 -21.69
N ALA A 220 -3.94 -9.49 -21.96
CA ALA A 220 -4.92 -10.17 -21.13
C ALA A 220 -6.00 -10.84 -22.00
N THR A 221 -6.34 -12.08 -21.66
CA THR A 221 -7.34 -12.88 -22.37
C THR A 221 -8.56 -13.09 -21.50
N PHE A 222 -9.72 -12.78 -22.03
CA PHE A 222 -11.02 -12.95 -21.41
C PHE A 222 -11.66 -14.25 -21.89
N PHE A 223 -12.27 -14.94 -20.94
CA PHE A 223 -13.18 -16.05 -21.16
C PHE A 223 -14.53 -15.59 -20.60
N ILE A 224 -15.60 -15.66 -21.40
CA ILE A 224 -16.94 -15.29 -20.95
C ILE A 224 -17.54 -16.51 -20.24
N PRO A 225 -17.86 -16.46 -18.93
CA PRO A 225 -18.54 -17.55 -18.26
C PRO A 225 -20.03 -17.55 -18.61
N ASP A 226 -20.65 -18.74 -18.68
CA ASP A 226 -22.07 -18.90 -18.99
C ASP A 226 -22.97 -18.11 -18.01
N GLU A 227 -22.60 -18.08 -16.73
CA GLU A 227 -23.29 -17.35 -15.66
C GLU A 227 -22.51 -16.09 -15.21
N LEU A 228 -22.46 -15.07 -16.07
CA LEU A 228 -22.08 -13.72 -15.63
C LEU A 228 -23.10 -13.16 -14.62
N PRO A 229 -22.66 -12.54 -13.50
CA PRO A 229 -23.56 -11.96 -12.51
C PRO A 229 -24.45 -10.87 -13.13
N ALA A 230 -25.72 -10.84 -12.71
CA ALA A 230 -26.65 -9.80 -13.14
C ALA A 230 -26.29 -8.47 -12.46
N ALA A 231 -26.37 -7.36 -13.19
CA ALA A 231 -26.30 -6.03 -12.58
C ALA A 231 -27.44 -5.88 -11.56
N HIS A 232 -27.13 -5.41 -10.34
CA HIS A 232 -28.13 -5.24 -9.29
C HIS A 232 -29.26 -4.30 -9.77
N THR A 233 -30.50 -4.80 -9.76
CA THR A 233 -31.67 -4.00 -10.15
C THR A 233 -32.51 -3.65 -8.93
N ASN A 234 -33.10 -2.46 -8.95
CA ASN A 234 -33.83 -1.90 -7.80
C ASN A 234 -35.12 -2.67 -7.41
N GLY A 235 -35.44 -3.79 -8.08
CA GLY A 235 -36.57 -4.66 -7.74
C GLY A 235 -36.31 -5.56 -6.51
N ASP A 236 -35.06 -5.95 -6.26
CA ASP A 236 -34.72 -6.95 -5.23
C ASP A 236 -35.10 -6.49 -3.81
N ALA A 237 -34.99 -5.18 -3.54
CA ALA A 237 -35.38 -4.58 -2.27
C ALA A 237 -36.85 -4.85 -1.90
N LEU A 238 -37.75 -4.92 -2.89
CA LEU A 238 -39.18 -5.15 -2.67
C LEU A 238 -39.46 -6.62 -2.30
N ILE A 239 -38.68 -7.56 -2.86
CA ILE A 239 -38.72 -8.99 -2.52
C ILE A 239 -38.18 -9.20 -1.10
N VAL A 240 -37.08 -8.53 -0.74
CA VAL A 240 -36.48 -8.58 0.61
C VAL A 240 -37.42 -8.02 1.68
N VAL A 241 -38.10 -6.89 1.42
CA VAL A 241 -39.11 -6.34 2.35
C VAL A 241 -40.29 -7.30 2.56
N LEU A 242 -40.74 -7.99 1.50
CA LEU A 242 -41.83 -8.97 1.60
C LEU A 242 -41.40 -10.23 2.38
N SER A 243 -40.19 -10.74 2.18
CA SER A 243 -39.70 -11.91 2.92
C SER A 243 -39.48 -11.62 4.41
N ILE A 244 -38.91 -10.45 4.75
CA ILE A 244 -38.81 -9.96 6.14
C ILE A 244 -40.19 -9.86 6.79
N GLY A 245 -41.19 -9.33 6.07
CA GLY A 245 -42.57 -9.25 6.55
C GLY A 245 -43.17 -10.62 6.92
N VAL A 246 -42.98 -11.64 6.08
CA VAL A 246 -43.43 -13.02 6.36
C VAL A 246 -42.71 -13.63 7.56
N VAL A 247 -41.39 -13.45 7.66
CA VAL A 247 -40.58 -13.94 8.80
C VAL A 247 -41.03 -13.29 10.11
N MET A 248 -41.27 -11.98 10.13
CA MET A 248 -41.75 -11.27 11.31
C MET A 248 -43.14 -11.76 11.77
N VAL A 249 -44.07 -12.03 10.85
CA VAL A 249 -45.37 -12.65 11.19
C VAL A 249 -45.18 -14.05 11.78
N GLY A 250 -44.28 -14.86 11.21
CA GLY A 250 -43.92 -16.17 11.75
C GLY A 250 -43.37 -16.10 13.18
N ILE A 251 -42.45 -15.15 13.45
CA ILE A 251 -41.89 -14.92 14.78
C ILE A 251 -42.97 -14.49 15.78
N ILE A 252 -43.89 -13.59 15.40
CA ILE A 252 -45.01 -13.17 16.26
C ILE A 252 -45.89 -14.37 16.64
N ILE A 253 -46.22 -15.24 15.69
CA ILE A 253 -47.00 -16.46 15.94
C ILE A 253 -46.22 -17.42 16.85
N ALA A 254 -44.91 -17.62 16.61
CA ALA A 254 -44.05 -18.46 17.44
C ALA A 254 -43.94 -17.93 18.88
N VAL A 255 -43.80 -16.62 19.08
CA VAL A 255 -43.78 -15.97 20.40
C VAL A 255 -45.12 -16.11 21.13
N LEU A 256 -46.25 -16.01 20.43
CA LEU A 256 -47.57 -16.26 21.00
C LEU A 256 -47.78 -17.72 21.42
N MET A 257 -47.27 -18.68 20.63
CA MET A 257 -47.27 -20.10 21.01
C MET A 257 -46.31 -20.39 22.18
N TYR A 258 -45.12 -19.79 22.20
CA TYR A 258 -44.14 -19.93 23.28
C TYR A 258 -44.67 -19.35 24.60
N ARG A 259 -45.29 -18.16 24.57
CA ARG A 259 -45.96 -17.55 25.73
C ARG A 259 -47.16 -18.38 26.23
N ARG A 260 -47.81 -19.18 25.37
CA ARG A 260 -48.83 -20.18 25.78
C ARG A 260 -48.23 -21.49 26.31
N ARG A 261 -47.00 -21.85 25.92
CA ARG A 261 -46.30 -23.06 26.37
C ARG A 261 -45.42 -22.88 27.61
N LYS A 262 -45.06 -21.66 28.01
CA LYS A 262 -44.22 -21.40 29.21
C LYS A 262 -45.00 -21.50 30.55
N GLY A 263 -45.80 -22.55 30.67
CA GLY A 263 -46.34 -23.08 31.92
C GLY A 263 -46.13 -24.60 31.91
N SER A 264 -45.53 -25.13 32.96
CA SER A 264 -44.95 -26.50 33.09
C SER A 264 -43.47 -26.64 32.68
N SER A 265 -42.75 -27.22 33.63
CA SER A 265 -41.31 -27.40 33.80
C SER A 265 -40.53 -28.23 32.77
N ALA A 266 -39.23 -27.91 32.71
CA ALA A 266 -38.06 -28.82 32.67
C ALA A 266 -37.77 -29.72 31.43
N PRO A 267 -36.48 -29.99 31.14
CA PRO A 267 -36.04 -30.72 29.94
C PRO A 267 -35.93 -32.25 30.15
N SER A 268 -35.79 -32.98 29.05
CA SER A 268 -35.44 -34.41 29.04
C SER A 268 -34.61 -34.75 27.80
N THR A 269 -33.55 -35.55 27.98
CA THR A 269 -32.56 -35.94 26.95
C THR A 269 -32.99 -37.18 26.16
N ARG A 270 -32.55 -37.28 24.90
CA ARG A 270 -32.08 -38.56 24.31
C ARG A 270 -31.26 -38.40 23.03
N ASN A 271 -30.31 -39.32 22.88
CA ASN A 271 -29.25 -39.35 21.87
C ASN A 271 -29.73 -40.01 20.57
N LEU A 272 -28.99 -39.82 19.46
CA LEU A 272 -28.96 -40.74 18.33
C LEU A 272 -27.58 -40.71 17.61
N LEU A 273 -27.24 -41.82 16.96
CA LEU A 273 -26.02 -42.09 16.18
C LEU A 273 -26.30 -41.74 14.69
N MET A 274 -25.35 -41.64 13.74
CA MET A 274 -23.89 -41.88 13.65
C MET A 274 -23.31 -40.82 12.64
N ASP A 275 -22.15 -40.85 11.97
CA ASP A 275 -21.11 -41.86 11.65
C ASP A 275 -19.75 -41.19 11.26
N ASN A 276 -18.77 -41.96 10.79
CA ASN A 276 -17.45 -41.52 10.23
C ASN A 276 -17.57 -40.81 8.85
N ASP A 277 -16.59 -40.11 8.26
CA ASP A 277 -15.13 -39.84 8.48
C ASP A 277 -14.74 -38.53 7.70
N SER A 278 -13.55 -37.90 7.64
CA SER A 278 -12.15 -38.10 8.12
C SER A 278 -11.32 -36.80 7.91
N MET A 279 -10.02 -36.78 8.28
CA MET A 279 -8.93 -35.93 7.74
C MET A 279 -8.90 -34.41 8.13
N PRO A 280 -7.73 -33.75 8.31
CA PRO A 280 -6.48 -34.06 9.06
C PRO A 280 -6.29 -33.06 10.26
N PRO A 281 -5.14 -32.93 10.97
CA PRO A 281 -5.18 -32.60 12.42
C PRO A 281 -4.50 -31.30 12.92
N SER A 282 -5.23 -30.45 13.65
CA SER A 282 -4.66 -29.55 14.68
C SER A 282 -5.61 -29.07 15.80
N CYS A 283 -6.67 -29.82 16.14
CA CYS A 283 -7.48 -29.58 17.35
C CYS A 283 -7.78 -30.92 18.04
N LEU A 284 -7.16 -31.19 19.20
CA LEU A 284 -7.24 -32.51 19.82
C LEU A 284 -7.08 -32.50 21.36
N LYS A 285 -8.15 -32.10 22.06
CA LYS A 285 -8.51 -32.54 23.41
C LYS A 285 -10.01 -32.88 23.44
N ILE A 286 -10.42 -33.70 24.41
CA ILE A 286 -11.49 -34.69 24.20
C ILE A 286 -12.57 -34.64 25.28
N LYS A 287 -13.83 -34.84 24.83
CA LYS A 287 -15.08 -35.22 25.54
C LYS A 287 -15.89 -34.16 26.29
N GLU A 288 -17.17 -34.10 25.90
CA GLU A 288 -18.37 -34.07 26.74
C GLU A 288 -18.32 -33.25 28.05
N GLU A 289 -18.40 -31.93 27.93
CA GLU A 289 -19.15 -31.08 28.87
C GLU A 289 -19.82 -29.91 28.10
N ASN A 290 -20.59 -29.06 28.79
CA ASN A 290 -21.73 -28.25 28.31
C ASN A 290 -21.74 -27.72 26.85
N ASP A 291 -22.95 -27.58 26.28
CA ASP A 291 -23.16 -26.84 25.02
C ASP A 291 -22.66 -25.38 25.08
N GLU A 292 -22.64 -24.76 26.26
CA GLU A 292 -22.10 -23.41 26.46
C GLU A 292 -20.56 -23.37 26.30
N GLU A 293 -19.84 -24.40 26.79
CA GLU A 293 -18.40 -24.57 26.57
C GLU A 293 -18.07 -24.94 25.11
N ARG A 294 -18.91 -25.73 24.43
CA ARG A 294 -18.74 -26.00 23.00
C ARG A 294 -18.76 -24.72 22.17
N ASN A 295 -19.73 -23.84 22.41
CA ASN A 295 -19.83 -22.54 21.74
C ASN A 295 -18.68 -21.57 22.10
N ILE A 296 -17.93 -21.81 23.19
CA ILE A 296 -16.71 -21.06 23.52
C ILE A 296 -15.54 -21.63 22.71
N LEU A 297 -15.33 -22.94 22.75
CA LEU A 297 -14.26 -23.65 22.02
C LEU A 297 -14.37 -23.48 20.49
N GLU A 298 -15.58 -23.48 19.93
CA GLU A 298 -15.80 -23.19 18.51
C GLU A 298 -15.43 -21.75 18.16
N ALA A 299 -15.76 -20.77 19.00
CA ALA A 299 -15.39 -19.37 18.79
C ALA A 299 -13.89 -19.12 18.93
N GLU A 300 -13.21 -19.76 19.89
CA GLU A 300 -11.75 -19.73 20.02
C GLU A 300 -11.07 -20.38 18.80
N CYS A 301 -11.57 -21.51 18.31
CA CYS A 301 -11.03 -22.19 17.12
C CYS A 301 -11.19 -21.34 15.84
N ILE A 302 -12.36 -20.69 15.65
CA ILE A 302 -12.58 -19.74 14.54
C ILE A 302 -11.60 -18.56 14.66
N GLN A 303 -11.38 -18.06 15.88
CA GLN A 303 -10.46 -16.95 16.12
C GLN A 303 -9.00 -17.30 15.82
N GLU A 304 -8.54 -18.52 16.12
CA GLU A 304 -7.17 -18.94 15.79
C GLU A 304 -6.97 -19.15 14.28
N ASP A 305 -7.89 -19.79 13.55
CA ASP A 305 -7.78 -19.92 12.08
C ASP A 305 -7.83 -18.55 11.38
N LEU A 306 -8.74 -17.67 11.81
CA LEU A 306 -8.84 -16.29 11.33
C LEU A 306 -7.58 -15.47 11.64
N GLY A 307 -7.00 -15.64 12.83
CA GLY A 307 -5.74 -15.00 13.24
C GLY A 307 -4.56 -15.46 12.37
N VAL A 308 -4.44 -16.76 12.10
CA VAL A 308 -3.41 -17.32 11.20
C VAL A 308 -3.62 -16.84 9.76
N PHE A 309 -4.86 -16.84 9.26
CA PHE A 309 -5.22 -16.34 7.93
C PHE A 309 -4.84 -14.86 7.77
N LEU A 310 -5.26 -13.99 8.69
CA LEU A 310 -4.98 -12.55 8.60
C LEU A 310 -3.49 -12.25 8.76
N LYS A 311 -2.74 -13.00 9.57
CA LYS A 311 -1.26 -12.87 9.58
C LYS A 311 -0.66 -13.20 8.22
N ALA A 312 -1.10 -14.28 7.58
CA ALA A 312 -0.63 -14.63 6.24
C ALA A 312 -1.04 -13.61 5.16
N GLU A 313 -2.24 -13.02 5.25
CA GLU A 313 -2.72 -12.05 4.26
C GLU A 313 -2.11 -10.66 4.44
N TYR A 314 -2.02 -10.16 5.68
CA TYR A 314 -1.30 -8.92 5.97
C TYR A 314 0.20 -9.02 5.64
N CYS A 315 0.82 -10.20 5.79
CA CYS A 315 2.18 -10.46 5.30
C CYS A 315 2.32 -10.43 3.76
N LYS A 316 1.24 -10.47 2.98
CA LYS A 316 1.27 -10.22 1.52
C LYS A 316 1.02 -8.75 1.21
N LEU A 317 -0.01 -8.17 1.85
CA LEU A 317 -0.48 -6.82 1.58
C LEU A 317 0.49 -5.74 2.08
N PHE A 318 0.90 -5.82 3.35
CA PHE A 318 1.71 -4.79 4.04
C PHE A 318 3.22 -5.02 3.95
N LEU A 319 3.70 -6.18 3.45
CA LEU A 319 5.13 -6.42 3.20
C LEU A 319 5.55 -6.22 1.73
N ASN A 320 4.65 -5.68 0.90
CA ASN A 320 5.06 -5.04 -0.36
C ASN A 320 6.06 -3.91 -0.09
N ALA A 321 6.97 -3.68 -1.04
CA ALA A 321 8.18 -2.89 -0.83
C ALA A 321 7.92 -1.46 -0.31
N GLU A 322 6.82 -0.81 -0.73
CA GLU A 322 6.48 0.55 -0.32
C GLU A 322 5.97 0.64 1.12
N VAL A 323 5.05 -0.24 1.54
CA VAL A 323 4.51 -0.25 2.91
C VAL A 323 5.61 -0.67 3.90
N ARG A 324 6.46 -1.62 3.50
CA ARG A 324 7.66 -1.97 4.26
C ARG A 324 8.67 -0.83 4.33
N ARG A 325 8.80 -0.02 3.28
CA ARG A 325 9.60 1.23 3.27
C ARG A 325 9.02 2.26 4.25
N TYR A 326 7.70 2.44 4.30
CA TYR A 326 7.06 3.32 5.30
C TYR A 326 7.25 2.84 6.73
N CYS A 327 7.11 1.54 7.02
CA CYS A 327 7.37 1.00 8.35
C CYS A 327 8.85 1.14 8.76
N ASN A 328 9.78 1.05 7.80
CA ASN A 328 11.22 1.21 8.03
C ASN A 328 11.71 2.67 8.03
N THR A 329 10.92 3.65 7.55
CA THR A 329 11.23 5.09 7.64
C THR A 329 10.38 5.82 8.68
N PHE A 330 9.37 5.17 9.26
CA PHE A 330 8.64 5.69 10.39
C PHE A 330 9.50 5.62 11.65
N ASP A 331 9.79 6.79 12.19
CA ASP A 331 10.71 6.97 13.30
C ASP A 331 10.02 6.60 14.62
N VAL A 332 10.02 5.29 14.93
CA VAL A 332 9.33 4.72 16.10
C VAL A 332 9.89 5.27 17.42
N GLU A 333 11.17 5.64 17.46
CA GLU A 333 11.81 6.26 18.64
C GLU A 333 11.23 7.66 18.94
N ASP A 334 10.70 8.33 17.93
CA ASP A 334 10.08 9.66 18.02
C ASP A 334 8.60 9.59 18.49
N LEU A 335 7.95 8.41 18.40
CA LEU A 335 6.53 8.24 18.73
C LEU A 335 6.18 8.48 20.21
N PRO A 336 6.95 8.00 21.22
CA PRO A 336 6.70 8.30 22.64
C PRO A 336 6.72 9.81 22.96
N HIS A 337 7.51 10.58 22.20
CA HIS A 337 7.64 12.03 22.38
C HIS A 337 6.49 12.83 21.74
N ARG A 338 5.75 12.20 20.82
CA ARG A 338 4.66 12.82 20.04
C ARG A 338 3.27 12.40 20.50
N LEU A 339 3.16 11.36 21.32
CA LEU A 339 1.93 10.81 21.86
C LEU A 339 1.59 11.43 23.23
N GLN A 340 0.40 12.03 23.34
CA GLN A 340 -0.07 12.72 24.54
C GLN A 340 -1.46 12.26 24.96
N ASN A 341 -1.81 12.42 26.23
CA ASN A 341 -3.19 12.28 26.71
C ASN A 341 -4.04 13.53 26.34
N ASN A 342 -5.33 13.48 26.69
CA ASN A 342 -6.25 14.62 26.52
C ASN A 342 -5.74 15.95 27.10
N GLU A 343 -4.98 15.90 28.20
CA GLU A 343 -4.44 17.04 28.94
C GLU A 343 -3.12 17.59 28.34
N GLY A 344 -2.58 16.95 27.29
CA GLY A 344 -1.32 17.34 26.64
C GLY A 344 -0.06 16.80 27.33
N GLN A 345 -0.19 15.94 28.33
CA GLN A 345 0.94 15.27 28.98
C GLN A 345 1.42 14.10 28.09
N PRO A 346 2.74 13.88 27.94
CA PRO A 346 3.27 12.75 27.18
C PRO A 346 2.94 11.41 27.87
N VAL A 347 2.65 10.38 27.08
CA VAL A 347 2.30 9.04 27.59
C VAL A 347 3.16 7.94 26.94
N ASN A 348 3.34 6.83 27.67
CA ASN A 348 3.99 5.64 27.13
C ASN A 348 3.16 5.04 25.98
N LEU A 349 3.83 4.45 24.98
CA LEU A 349 3.20 3.77 23.85
C LEU A 349 2.17 2.71 24.27
N GLN A 350 2.33 2.07 25.43
CA GLN A 350 1.34 1.13 25.99
C GLN A 350 -0.08 1.71 26.08
N ALA A 351 -0.23 3.04 26.21
CA ALA A 351 -1.54 3.69 26.18
C ALA A 351 -2.28 3.57 24.84
N LEU A 352 -1.59 3.30 23.72
CA LEU A 352 -2.21 3.05 22.41
C LEU A 352 -3.11 1.81 22.41
N LEU A 353 -2.83 0.83 23.28
CA LEU A 353 -3.58 -0.42 23.36
C LEU A 353 -4.74 -0.26 24.34
N PRO A 354 -6.01 -0.41 23.90
CA PRO A 354 -7.14 -0.40 24.82
C PRO A 354 -7.09 -1.58 25.78
N GLU A 355 -7.61 -1.39 26.99
CA GLU A 355 -7.93 -2.50 27.90
C GLU A 355 -9.06 -3.37 27.31
N ALA A 356 -9.20 -4.60 27.80
CA ALA A 356 -10.21 -5.52 27.32
C ALA A 356 -11.62 -4.91 27.47
N GLY A 357 -12.38 -4.85 26.39
CA GLY A 357 -13.70 -4.22 26.35
C GLY A 357 -13.68 -2.68 26.37
N THR A 358 -12.55 -2.00 26.21
CA THR A 358 -12.50 -0.52 26.10
C THR A 358 -12.23 -0.03 24.67
N THR A 359 -12.48 1.26 24.46
CA THR A 359 -12.24 1.94 23.18
C THR A 359 -11.36 3.15 23.41
N HIS A 360 -10.22 3.21 22.73
CA HIS A 360 -9.34 4.38 22.72
C HIS A 360 -9.48 5.14 21.40
N PHE A 361 -9.20 6.44 21.41
CA PHE A 361 -9.23 7.30 20.23
C PHE A 361 -7.84 7.89 20.00
N LEU A 362 -7.26 7.71 18.81
CA LEU A 362 -6.00 8.35 18.42
C LEU A 362 -6.29 9.52 17.48
N GLU A 363 -6.29 10.74 18.03
CA GLU A 363 -6.60 11.96 17.28
C GLU A 363 -5.34 12.73 16.85
N GLY A 364 -5.42 13.40 15.71
CA GLY A 364 -4.40 14.36 15.28
C GLY A 364 -4.72 14.92 13.90
N PRO A 365 -4.13 16.06 13.50
CA PRO A 365 -4.40 16.67 12.20
C PRO A 365 -4.00 15.74 11.03
N PRO A 366 -4.42 16.05 9.79
CA PRO A 366 -3.86 15.43 8.59
C PRO A 366 -2.33 15.47 8.60
N GLY A 367 -1.69 14.39 8.15
CA GLY A 367 -0.23 14.25 8.19
C GLY A 367 0.38 13.96 9.57
N SER A 368 -0.42 13.78 10.65
CA SER A 368 0.14 13.40 11.97
C SER A 368 0.68 11.96 12.05
N GLY A 369 0.44 11.11 11.05
CA GLY A 369 0.97 9.73 10.98
C GLY A 369 0.12 8.67 11.70
N LYS A 370 -1.17 8.92 11.96
CA LYS A 370 -2.12 7.94 12.54
C LYS A 370 -2.13 6.61 11.78
N THR A 371 -2.36 6.67 10.47
CA THR A 371 -2.27 5.53 9.54
C THR A 371 -0.96 4.78 9.65
N THR A 372 0.16 5.49 9.85
CA THR A 372 1.47 4.85 10.03
C THR A 372 1.57 4.15 11.38
N VAL A 373 0.96 4.67 12.45
CA VAL A 373 0.82 3.94 13.73
C VAL A 373 -0.06 2.69 13.53
N ALA A 374 -1.18 2.78 12.80
CA ALA A 374 -2.04 1.63 12.49
C ALA A 374 -1.27 0.54 11.74
N GLN A 375 -0.57 0.90 10.67
CA GLN A 375 0.26 0.00 9.86
C GLN A 375 1.40 -0.62 10.69
N THR A 376 2.07 0.16 11.55
CA THR A 376 3.16 -0.35 12.40
C THR A 376 2.62 -1.35 13.44
N LEU A 377 1.42 -1.13 14.00
CA LEU A 377 0.75 -2.09 14.89
C LEU A 377 0.41 -3.41 14.16
N VAL A 378 -0.13 -3.33 12.93
CA VAL A 378 -0.38 -4.51 12.07
C VAL A 378 0.92 -5.28 11.84
N CYS A 379 1.96 -4.64 11.32
CA CYS A 379 3.25 -5.28 11.02
C CYS A 379 3.91 -5.90 12.27
N SER A 380 3.77 -5.27 13.43
CA SER A 380 4.32 -5.80 14.69
C SER A 380 3.60 -7.06 15.19
N TRP A 381 2.31 -7.19 14.88
CA TRP A 381 1.51 -8.39 15.20
C TRP A 381 1.74 -9.55 14.21
N THR A 382 2.14 -9.25 12.96
CA THR A 382 2.43 -10.25 11.92
C THR A 382 3.87 -10.77 11.95
N GLU A 383 4.87 -9.89 12.06
CA GLU A 383 6.30 -10.28 12.05
C GLU A 383 6.80 -10.80 13.42
N GLY A 384 6.01 -10.63 14.49
CA GLY A 384 6.32 -11.14 15.82
C GLY A 384 7.40 -10.33 16.55
N PRO A 385 8.05 -10.91 17.59
CA PRO A 385 8.85 -10.14 18.55
C PRO A 385 10.20 -9.58 18.01
N THR A 386 10.44 -9.60 16.70
CA THR A 386 11.76 -9.35 16.09
C THR A 386 11.94 -8.03 15.34
N HIS A 387 10.93 -7.13 15.30
CA HIS A 387 11.04 -5.85 14.56
C HIS A 387 10.46 -4.63 15.29
N ALA A 388 11.15 -3.48 15.11
CA ALA A 388 10.76 -2.10 15.43
C ALA A 388 10.05 -1.86 16.79
N LEU A 389 8.73 -2.04 16.85
CA LEU A 389 7.94 -1.83 18.07
C LEU A 389 8.02 -2.98 19.08
N SER A 390 8.50 -4.17 18.71
CA SER A 390 8.44 -5.35 19.59
C SER A 390 9.19 -5.22 20.93
N ASN A 391 10.16 -4.31 21.03
CA ASN A 391 10.87 -3.97 22.27
C ASN A 391 10.14 -2.92 23.14
N LEU A 392 9.04 -2.35 22.65
CA LEU A 392 8.31 -1.22 23.26
C LEU A 392 6.82 -1.51 23.48
N LEU A 393 6.21 -2.34 22.62
CA LEU A 393 4.84 -2.80 22.70
C LEU A 393 4.79 -4.32 22.51
N ASP A 394 4.39 -5.03 23.56
CA ASP A 394 4.06 -6.45 23.48
C ASP A 394 2.65 -6.63 22.89
N LEU A 395 2.56 -7.33 21.75
CA LEU A 395 1.30 -7.70 21.10
C LEU A 395 1.05 -9.21 21.15
N SER A 396 1.87 -9.98 21.88
CA SER A 396 1.76 -11.45 21.97
C SER A 396 0.47 -11.93 22.63
N PHE A 397 -0.18 -11.07 23.42
CA PHE A 397 -1.48 -11.35 24.02
C PHE A 397 -2.66 -11.29 23.03
N LEU A 398 -2.46 -10.81 21.79
CA LEU A 398 -3.50 -10.70 20.77
C LEU A 398 -3.52 -11.94 19.85
N GLN A 399 -4.58 -12.75 19.97
CA GLN A 399 -4.87 -13.84 19.02
C GLN A 399 -5.34 -13.30 17.66
N LEU A 400 -6.06 -12.17 17.65
CA LEU A 400 -6.71 -11.60 16.46
C LEU A 400 -6.55 -10.08 16.39
N LEU A 401 -6.16 -9.58 15.22
CA LEU A 401 -6.11 -8.15 14.91
C LEU A 401 -6.81 -7.92 13.57
N LEU A 402 -7.76 -6.99 13.55
CA LEU A 402 -8.56 -6.64 12.38
C LEU A 402 -8.33 -5.17 12.04
N TYR A 403 -7.81 -4.90 10.84
CA TYR A 403 -7.64 -3.55 10.29
C TYR A 403 -8.78 -3.22 9.32
N VAL A 404 -9.38 -2.04 9.47
CA VAL A 404 -10.39 -1.49 8.55
C VAL A 404 -9.99 -0.06 8.16
N ASP A 405 -9.91 0.20 6.85
CA ASP A 405 -9.80 1.55 6.33
C ASP A 405 -11.21 2.17 6.28
N CYS A 406 -11.43 3.20 7.09
CA CYS A 406 -12.72 3.85 7.20
C CYS A 406 -12.93 5.00 6.19
N SER A 407 -11.98 5.22 5.27
CA SER A 407 -11.97 6.39 4.38
C SER A 407 -13.09 6.40 3.32
N GLU A 408 -13.53 5.23 2.85
CA GLU A 408 -14.62 5.09 1.85
C GLU A 408 -15.63 3.97 2.21
N VAL A 409 -16.00 3.85 3.49
CA VAL A 409 -16.96 2.80 3.94
C VAL A 409 -18.32 2.96 3.27
N LYS A 410 -18.85 1.83 2.77
CA LYS A 410 -20.09 1.77 1.98
C LYS A 410 -21.14 0.84 2.60
N GLY A 411 -20.71 -0.14 3.40
CA GLY A 411 -21.61 -1.07 4.10
C GLY A 411 -21.83 -0.74 5.58
N ASP A 412 -22.40 -1.70 6.31
CA ASP A 412 -22.30 -1.77 7.77
C ASP A 412 -20.90 -2.27 8.20
N LEU A 413 -20.54 -2.10 9.47
CA LEU A 413 -19.24 -2.50 10.03
C LEU A 413 -18.83 -3.93 9.67
N PHE A 414 -19.73 -4.91 9.80
CA PHE A 414 -19.40 -6.32 9.54
C PHE A 414 -19.32 -6.62 8.05
N HIS A 415 -20.15 -5.96 7.21
CA HIS A 415 -20.02 -6.07 5.75
C HIS A 415 -18.67 -5.52 5.26
N GLU A 416 -18.24 -4.40 5.83
CA GLU A 416 -16.99 -3.73 5.49
C GLU A 416 -15.78 -4.59 5.91
N ILE A 417 -15.76 -5.11 7.16
CA ILE A 417 -14.73 -6.06 7.63
C ILE A 417 -14.68 -7.31 6.73
N MET A 418 -15.83 -7.93 6.46
CA MET A 418 -15.92 -9.15 5.62
C MET A 418 -15.47 -8.92 4.17
N THR A 419 -15.54 -7.68 3.66
CA THR A 419 -15.22 -7.35 2.27
C THR A 419 -13.80 -6.84 2.12
N GLN A 420 -13.32 -5.92 2.97
CA GLN A 420 -11.94 -5.44 2.93
C GLN A 420 -10.92 -6.55 3.25
N LEU A 421 -11.28 -7.49 4.13
CA LEU A 421 -10.41 -8.61 4.54
C LEU A 421 -10.69 -9.91 3.80
N SER A 422 -11.53 -9.90 2.75
CA SER A 422 -11.86 -11.06 1.89
C SER A 422 -12.36 -12.31 2.63
N LEU A 423 -13.00 -12.16 3.79
CA LEU A 423 -13.31 -13.27 4.72
C LEU A 423 -14.42 -14.23 4.25
N LYS A 424 -15.02 -13.99 3.08
CA LYS A 424 -16.17 -14.73 2.53
C LYS A 424 -15.89 -16.21 2.24
N GLU A 425 -14.62 -16.63 2.19
CA GLU A 425 -14.20 -18.02 2.06
C GLU A 425 -13.96 -18.73 3.41
N ARG A 426 -14.01 -17.99 4.53
CA ARG A 426 -13.65 -18.46 5.89
C ARG A 426 -14.78 -18.33 6.89
N ILE A 427 -15.58 -17.28 6.77
CA ILE A 427 -16.73 -16.99 7.62
C ILE A 427 -17.96 -16.94 6.70
N SER A 428 -19.00 -17.68 7.05
CA SER A 428 -20.21 -17.85 6.25
C SER A 428 -21.27 -16.78 6.53
N THR A 429 -21.29 -16.20 7.74
CA THR A 429 -22.26 -15.18 8.16
C THR A 429 -21.64 -14.01 8.93
N GLN A 430 -22.32 -12.85 8.93
CA GLN A 430 -21.92 -11.71 9.79
C GLN A 430 -22.04 -12.04 11.29
N ASP A 431 -22.95 -12.95 11.68
CA ASP A 431 -23.17 -13.33 13.08
C ASP A 431 -22.04 -14.21 13.65
N GLU A 432 -21.40 -15.04 12.84
CA GLU A 432 -20.16 -15.75 13.20
C GLU A 432 -19.04 -14.75 13.53
N LEU A 433 -18.81 -13.76 12.66
CA LEU A 433 -17.83 -12.69 12.88
C LEU A 433 -18.18 -11.86 14.13
N ARG A 434 -19.46 -11.50 14.33
CA ARG A 434 -19.93 -10.81 15.54
C ARG A 434 -19.66 -11.64 16.80
N THR A 435 -19.84 -12.95 16.73
CA THR A 435 -19.62 -13.88 17.86
C THR A 435 -18.13 -14.01 18.19
N ALA A 436 -17.26 -14.17 17.20
CA ALA A 436 -15.80 -14.19 17.40
C ALA A 436 -15.30 -12.86 17.99
N LEU A 437 -15.73 -11.72 17.43
CA LEU A 437 -15.39 -10.39 17.94
C LEU A 437 -15.83 -10.17 19.39
N THR A 438 -17.09 -10.44 19.73
CA THR A 438 -17.65 -10.08 21.04
C THR A 438 -17.14 -10.94 22.20
N ARG A 439 -16.76 -12.20 21.94
CA ARG A 439 -16.43 -13.17 23.00
C ARG A 439 -14.99 -13.08 23.53
N SER A 440 -14.03 -12.53 22.79
CA SER A 440 -12.61 -12.56 23.20
C SER A 440 -12.07 -11.21 23.71
N SER A 441 -11.24 -11.28 24.76
CA SER A 441 -10.43 -10.18 25.28
C SER A 441 -9.04 -10.04 24.61
N GLN A 442 -8.75 -10.93 23.66
CA GLN A 442 -7.49 -11.03 22.91
C GLN A 442 -7.62 -10.54 21.46
N THR A 443 -8.66 -9.75 21.20
CA THR A 443 -9.01 -9.24 19.87
C THR A 443 -8.93 -7.72 19.83
N LEU A 444 -8.27 -7.18 18.80
CA LEU A 444 -8.10 -5.75 18.56
C LEU A 444 -8.65 -5.34 17.19
N LEU A 445 -9.64 -4.45 17.19
CA LEU A 445 -10.17 -3.80 15.99
C LEU A 445 -9.53 -2.42 15.82
N LEU A 446 -8.84 -2.21 14.70
CA LEU A 446 -8.27 -0.92 14.29
C LEU A 446 -9.18 -0.29 13.23
N LEU A 447 -9.70 0.90 13.52
CA LEU A 447 -10.50 1.70 12.59
C LEU A 447 -9.70 2.95 12.21
N ASP A 448 -8.95 2.91 11.10
CA ASP A 448 -8.17 4.07 10.63
C ASP A 448 -8.99 4.99 9.72
N GLY A 449 -8.70 6.29 9.74
CA GLY A 449 -9.38 7.29 8.91
C GLY A 449 -10.82 7.63 9.32
N TYR A 450 -11.33 7.14 10.45
CA TYR A 450 -12.75 7.25 10.83
C TYR A 450 -13.28 8.69 10.88
N ARG A 451 -14.49 8.86 10.35
CA ARG A 451 -15.26 10.10 10.30
C ARG A 451 -16.75 9.76 10.32
N GLU A 452 -17.49 10.38 11.25
CA GLU A 452 -18.95 10.30 11.28
C GLU A 452 -19.58 10.93 10.03
N GLY A 453 -20.64 10.30 9.52
CA GLY A 453 -21.39 10.75 8.34
C GLY A 453 -22.02 9.62 7.53
N ASN A 454 -21.53 8.38 7.64
CA ASN A 454 -22.21 7.21 7.05
C ASN A 454 -23.11 6.59 8.11
N GLN A 455 -24.39 6.98 8.12
CA GLN A 455 -25.38 6.51 9.09
C GLN A 455 -25.50 4.98 9.22
N ILE A 456 -25.22 4.21 8.15
CA ILE A 456 -25.28 2.73 8.19
C ILE A 456 -24.09 2.17 8.96
N PHE A 457 -22.89 2.67 8.67
CA PHE A 457 -21.67 2.28 9.36
C PHE A 457 -21.67 2.78 10.82
N ASP A 458 -22.02 4.05 11.04
CA ASP A 458 -22.00 4.73 12.34
C ASP A 458 -22.96 4.06 13.35
N GLU A 459 -24.18 3.71 12.94
CA GLU A 459 -25.13 3.01 13.83
C GLU A 459 -24.72 1.54 14.06
N SER A 460 -24.20 0.84 13.04
CA SER A 460 -23.66 -0.52 13.19
C SER A 460 -22.48 -0.54 14.16
N LEU A 461 -21.57 0.45 14.07
CA LEU A 461 -20.46 0.62 14.97
C LEU A 461 -20.91 0.96 16.40
N LYS A 462 -21.88 1.86 16.59
CA LYS A 462 -22.44 2.14 17.93
C LYS A 462 -23.07 0.89 18.57
N MET A 463 -23.85 0.12 17.80
CA MET A 463 -24.44 -1.13 18.28
C MET A 463 -23.35 -2.15 18.66
N PHE A 464 -22.36 -2.37 17.77
CA PHE A 464 -21.23 -3.24 18.08
C PHE A 464 -20.49 -2.77 19.34
N LEU A 465 -20.16 -1.48 19.47
CA LEU A 465 -19.42 -0.97 20.62
C LEU A 465 -20.19 -1.13 21.93
N ASN A 466 -21.53 -1.10 21.93
CA ASN A 466 -22.35 -1.39 23.11
C ASN A 466 -22.42 -2.89 23.46
N GLU A 467 -22.17 -3.78 22.50
CA GLU A 467 -22.21 -5.24 22.65
C GLU A 467 -20.82 -5.92 22.70
N ARG A 468 -19.74 -5.18 22.45
CA ARG A 468 -18.38 -5.66 22.10
C ARG A 468 -17.71 -6.64 23.07
N GLY A 469 -18.27 -6.85 24.26
CA GLY A 469 -17.76 -7.77 25.27
C GLY A 469 -16.29 -7.50 25.62
N GLY A 470 -15.41 -8.45 25.28
CA GLY A 470 -13.97 -8.34 25.53
C GLY A 470 -13.19 -7.52 24.49
N CYS A 471 -13.78 -7.21 23.33
CA CYS A 471 -13.05 -6.66 22.19
C CYS A 471 -12.47 -5.27 22.48
N ARG A 472 -11.21 -5.09 22.09
CA ARG A 472 -10.45 -3.83 22.19
C ARG A 472 -10.63 -3.07 20.89
N VAL A 473 -10.93 -1.76 20.95
CA VAL A 473 -11.11 -0.96 19.73
C VAL A 473 -10.25 0.30 19.78
N LEU A 474 -9.46 0.54 18.73
CA LEU A 474 -8.68 1.77 18.56
C LEU A 474 -9.19 2.51 17.33
N VAL A 475 -9.84 3.66 17.56
CA VAL A 475 -10.42 4.52 16.52
C VAL A 475 -9.43 5.64 16.21
N MET A 476 -9.05 5.81 14.94
CA MET A 476 -8.08 6.84 14.54
C MET A 476 -8.75 7.86 13.64
N ALA A 477 -8.79 9.11 14.09
CA ALA A 477 -9.61 10.16 13.50
C ALA A 477 -8.85 11.50 13.44
N CYS A 478 -9.37 12.46 12.66
CA CYS A 478 -9.00 13.86 12.90
C CYS A 478 -9.79 14.39 14.11
N PRO A 479 -9.30 15.46 14.78
CA PRO A 479 -10.09 16.16 15.79
C PRO A 479 -11.49 16.49 15.27
N ASP A 480 -12.48 16.37 16.16
CA ASP A 480 -13.88 16.71 15.92
C ASP A 480 -14.59 15.90 14.80
N HIS A 481 -13.97 14.85 14.26
CA HIS A 481 -14.60 13.93 13.29
C HIS A 481 -15.46 12.82 13.94
N CYS A 482 -15.43 12.66 15.28
CA CYS A 482 -16.12 11.58 15.99
C CYS A 482 -16.87 12.01 17.28
N PRO A 483 -17.66 13.10 17.28
CA PRO A 483 -18.35 13.58 18.48
C PRO A 483 -19.42 12.62 19.02
N MET A 484 -20.30 12.07 18.16
CA MET A 484 -21.41 11.21 18.62
C MET A 484 -20.91 9.86 19.17
N LEU A 485 -19.82 9.33 18.60
CA LEU A 485 -19.19 8.09 19.06
C LEU A 485 -18.50 8.29 20.42
N LYS A 486 -17.87 9.45 20.64
CA LYS A 486 -17.33 9.85 21.95
C LYS A 486 -18.42 10.08 23.00
N GLU A 487 -19.58 10.63 22.63
CA GLU A 487 -20.73 10.71 23.53
C GLU A 487 -21.29 9.32 23.88
N THR A 488 -21.25 8.37 22.94
CA THR A 488 -21.74 7.00 23.13
C THR A 488 -20.84 6.17 24.06
N VAL A 489 -19.51 6.27 23.90
CA VAL A 489 -18.54 5.40 24.60
C VAL A 489 -17.80 6.10 25.74
N GLY A 490 -17.88 7.43 25.81
CA GLY A 490 -17.13 8.26 26.75
C GLY A 490 -15.78 8.74 26.19
N THR A 491 -15.22 9.78 26.83
CA THR A 491 -13.95 10.42 26.42
C THR A 491 -12.71 9.88 27.16
N PHE A 492 -12.87 8.77 27.89
CA PHE A 492 -11.77 8.02 28.48
C PHE A 492 -10.94 7.35 27.37
N GLY A 493 -9.61 7.42 27.46
CA GLY A 493 -8.73 6.82 26.43
C GLY A 493 -8.57 7.62 25.13
N VAL A 494 -8.93 8.92 25.09
CA VAL A 494 -8.57 9.79 23.97
C VAL A 494 -7.11 10.25 24.08
N LEU A 495 -6.35 10.02 23.02
CA LEU A 495 -4.93 10.33 22.83
C LEU A 495 -4.76 11.31 21.68
N LYS A 496 -3.70 12.13 21.75
CA LYS A 496 -3.37 13.16 20.77
C LYS A 496 -1.97 12.91 20.22
N LEU A 497 -1.87 12.82 18.89
CA LEU A 497 -0.63 12.59 18.15
C LEU A 497 -0.19 13.88 17.45
N GLN A 498 0.86 14.52 17.95
CA GLN A 498 1.37 15.76 17.36
C GLN A 498 2.10 15.50 16.03
N THR A 499 1.95 16.42 15.08
CA THR A 499 2.80 16.49 13.88
C THR A 499 4.26 16.77 14.26
N ARG A 500 5.22 16.33 13.44
CA ARG A 500 6.63 16.75 13.61
C ARG A 500 6.71 18.26 13.44
N THR A 501 7.03 18.98 14.52
CA THR A 501 7.45 20.37 14.42
C THR A 501 8.83 20.41 13.79
N VAL A 502 8.94 21.00 12.61
CA VAL A 502 10.24 21.24 11.96
C VAL A 502 11.01 22.24 12.83
N LYS A 503 11.99 21.74 13.58
CA LYS A 503 13.04 22.58 14.15
C LYS A 503 13.97 22.98 13.00
N TYR A 504 13.83 24.23 12.58
CA TYR A 504 14.80 24.95 11.77
C TYR A 504 16.08 25.22 12.57
#